data_AF-A0A849PQ99-F1
#
_entry.id   AF-A0A849PQ99-F1
#
_cell.length_a   1.000
_cell.length_b   1.000
_cell.length_c   1.000
_cell.angle_alpha   90.00
_cell.angle_beta   90.00
_cell.angle_gamma   90.00
#
_symmetry.space_group_name_H-M   'P 1'
#
loop_
_entity.id
_entity.type
_entity.pdbx_description
1 polymer ?
#
loop_
_entity_poly.entity_id
_entity_poly.type
_entity_poly.pdbx_seq_one_letter_code
_entity_poly.pdbx_strand_id
1 'polypeptide(L)' 'RVLGQFADIVGMTMANEATLCCEAGIPVAALCTVDNYANGVAAQEPGLSYEAIIGNIEGNREMVTDVIMRLIR' A
#
# COMPACT_ATOMS: atom_id res chain seq x y z
N ARG A 1 7.32 7.89 -13.83
CA ARG A 1 7.97 8.79 -12.85
C ARG A 1 7.14 10.02 -12.46
N VAL A 2 6.14 10.46 -13.24
CA VAL A 2 5.30 11.64 -12.92
C VAL A 2 4.70 11.58 -11.49
N LEU A 3 4.11 10.44 -11.11
CA LEU A 3 3.48 10.30 -9.78
C LEU A 3 4.45 10.50 -8.61
N GLY A 4 5.73 10.16 -8.77
CA GLY A 4 6.74 10.35 -7.72
C GLY A 4 7.08 11.82 -7.43
N GLN A 5 6.52 12.77 -8.18
CA GLN A 5 6.59 14.20 -7.87
C GLN A 5 5.46 14.66 -6.93
N PHE A 6 4.42 13.84 -6.75
CA PHE A 6 3.18 14.21 -6.05
C PHE A 6 2.77 13.21 -4.96
N ALA A 7 3.35 12.02 -4.93
CA ALA A 7 2.99 10.96 -4.00
C ALA A 7 4.20 10.09 -3.61
N ASP A 8 4.21 9.64 -2.36
CA ASP A 8 5.22 8.72 -1.82
C ASP A 8 4.91 7.25 -2.15
N ILE A 9 3.61 6.91 -2.27
CA ILE A 9 3.12 5.57 -2.59
C ILE A 9 2.00 5.64 -3.64
N VAL A 10 1.81 4.56 -4.39
CA VAL A 10 0.70 4.42 -5.33
C VAL A 10 0.04 3.06 -5.13
N GLY A 11 -1.29 3.07 -5.13
CA GLY A 11 -2.12 1.87 -5.06
C GLY A 11 -3.32 1.98 -5.98
N MET A 12 -4.02 0.87 -6.16
CA MET A 12 -5.24 0.79 -6.97
C MET A 12 -6.53 0.87 -6.12
N THR A 13 -6.39 0.98 -4.80
CA THR A 13 -7.47 0.98 -3.81
C THR A 13 -7.43 2.25 -2.94
N MET A 14 -8.24 2.33 -1.88
CA MET A 14 -8.32 3.42 -0.90
C MET A 14 -9.03 4.70 -1.37
N ALA A 15 -8.70 5.26 -2.54
CA ALA A 15 -9.20 6.59 -2.92
C ALA A 15 -10.74 6.71 -2.90
N ASN A 16 -11.44 5.75 -3.52
CA ASN A 16 -12.91 5.73 -3.53
C ASN A 16 -13.50 5.41 -2.15
N GLU A 17 -12.89 4.50 -1.40
CA GLU A 17 -13.35 4.06 -0.08
C GLU A 17 -13.26 5.20 0.93
N ALA A 18 -12.12 5.90 0.97
CA ALA A 18 -11.92 7.05 1.85
C ALA A 18 -12.85 8.22 1.49
N THR A 19 -13.11 8.45 0.21
CA THR A 19 -14.09 9.46 -0.23
C THR A 19 -15.48 9.13 0.34
N LEU A 20 -15.93 7.87 0.21
CA LEU A 20 -17.21 7.44 0.77
C LEU A 20 -17.26 7.51 2.29
N CYS A 21 -16.18 7.16 2.99
CA CYS A 21 -16.10 7.31 4.45
C CYS A 21 -16.24 8.78 4.87
N CYS A 22 -15.58 9.69 4.16
CA CYS A 22 -15.73 11.13 4.39
C CYS A 22 -17.16 11.60 4.16
N GLU A 23 -17.81 11.17 3.08
CA GLU A 23 -19.22 11.48 2.79
C GLU A 23 -20.17 10.94 3.87
N ALA A 24 -19.89 9.75 4.39
CA ALA A 24 -20.69 9.09 5.43
C ALA A 24 -20.38 9.57 6.86
N GLY A 25 -19.37 10.45 7.05
CA GLY A 25 -18.92 10.88 8.37
C GLY A 25 -18.26 9.78 9.20
N ILE A 26 -17.70 8.75 8.54
CA ILE A 26 -16.99 7.63 9.18
C ILE A 26 -15.50 7.95 9.23
N PRO A 27 -14.86 8.01 10.42
CA PRO A 27 -13.42 8.16 10.53
C PRO A 27 -12.71 7.01 9.80
N VAL A 28 -11.73 7.35 8.96
CA VAL A 28 -10.98 6.38 8.16
C VAL A 28 -9.49 6.61 8.30
N ALA A 29 -8.74 5.51 8.38
CA ALA A 29 -7.29 5.48 8.34
C ALA A 29 -6.84 4.36 7.39
N ALA A 30 -5.74 4.57 6.66
CA ALA A 30 -5.18 3.60 5.74
C ALA A 30 -3.79 3.17 6.22
N LEU A 31 -3.60 1.85 6.38
CA LEU A 31 -2.29 1.23 6.60
C LEU A 31 -1.87 0.58 5.28
N CYS A 32 -0.79 1.11 4.68
CA CYS A 32 -0.31 0.66 3.38
C CYS A 32 1.04 -0.05 3.51
N THR A 33 1.16 -1.23 2.93
CA THR A 33 2.43 -1.94 2.74
C THR A 33 3.13 -1.45 1.48
N VAL A 34 4.46 -1.37 1.51
CA VAL A 34 5.27 -1.09 0.31
C VAL A 34 5.70 -2.43 -0.28
N ASP A 35 4.88 -2.98 -1.16
CA ASP A 35 5.11 -4.32 -1.72
C ASP A 35 6.01 -4.28 -2.97
N ASN A 36 6.24 -3.08 -3.52
CA ASN A 36 7.23 -2.83 -4.57
C ASN A 36 7.59 -1.34 -4.67
N TYR A 37 8.63 -1.02 -5.42
CA TYR A 37 9.10 0.36 -5.61
C TYR A 37 8.51 1.08 -6.84
N ALA A 38 7.46 0.55 -7.47
CA ALA A 38 6.91 0.99 -8.74
C ALA A 38 7.86 0.83 -9.94
N ASN A 39 7.27 0.62 -11.11
CA ASN A 39 8.03 0.37 -12.34
C ASN A 39 8.87 1.60 -12.73
N GLY A 40 10.17 1.37 -12.97
CA GLY A 40 11.11 2.41 -13.40
C GLY A 40 11.60 3.37 -12.31
N VAL A 41 11.39 3.04 -11.03
CA VAL A 41 11.94 3.79 -9.88
C VAL A 41 13.17 3.09 -9.31
N ALA A 42 13.03 1.82 -8.89
CA ALA A 42 14.15 1.00 -8.45
C ALA A 42 14.79 0.30 -9.67
N ALA A 43 16.14 0.30 -9.72
CA ALA A 43 16.91 -0.45 -10.70
C ALA A 43 16.97 -1.94 -10.30
N GLN A 44 15.81 -2.60 -10.28
CA GLN A 44 15.69 -4.03 -9.99
C GLN A 44 15.75 -4.84 -11.30
N GLU A 45 16.57 -5.89 -11.33
CA GLU A 45 16.62 -6.89 -12.41
C GLU A 45 16.01 -8.19 -11.87
N PRO A 46 15.08 -8.86 -12.58
CA PRO A 46 14.65 -8.68 -13.98
C PRO A 46 13.48 -7.67 -14.19
N GLY A 47 13.35 -6.65 -13.34
CA GLY A 47 12.23 -5.72 -13.35
C GLY A 47 11.15 -6.09 -12.33
N LEU A 48 10.02 -5.39 -12.38
CA LEU A 48 8.87 -5.66 -11.50
C LEU A 48 8.14 -6.91 -11.98
N SER A 49 8.05 -7.94 -11.13
CA SER A 49 7.24 -9.14 -11.39
C SER A 49 6.09 -9.26 -10.39
N TYR A 50 5.01 -9.92 -10.82
CA TYR A 50 3.85 -10.16 -9.97
C TYR A 50 4.19 -11.09 -8.82
N GLU A 51 5.00 -12.11 -9.07
CA GLU A 51 5.43 -13.10 -8.09
C GLU A 51 6.24 -12.46 -6.96
N ALA A 52 7.07 -11.45 -7.28
CA ALA A 52 7.81 -10.70 -6.27
C ALA A 52 6.89 -9.83 -5.41
N ILE A 53 5.86 -9.21 -6.01
CA ILE A 53 4.85 -8.42 -5.27
C ILE A 53 4.12 -9.33 -4.29
N ILE A 54 3.65 -10.49 -4.75
CA ILE A 54 2.97 -11.48 -3.90
C ILE A 54 3.91 -11.97 -2.78
N GLY A 55 5.16 -12.31 -3.09
CA GLY A 55 6.14 -12.67 -2.06
C GLY A 55 6.29 -11.63 -0.93
N ASN A 56 6.28 -10.34 -1.29
CA ASN A 56 6.36 -9.25 -0.30
C ASN A 56 5.08 -9.08 0.52
N ILE A 57 3.91 -9.20 -0.11
CA ILE A 57 2.61 -9.18 0.59
C ILE A 57 2.57 -10.26 1.67
N GLU A 58 2.95 -11.48 1.29
CA GLU A 58 2.98 -12.63 2.18
C GLU A 58 3.94 -12.42 3.36
N GLY A 59 5.11 -11.83 3.12
CA GLY A 59 6.09 -11.47 4.14
C GLY A 59 5.61 -10.37 5.09
N ASN A 60 4.82 -9.41 4.60
CA ASN A 60 4.30 -8.29 5.38
C ASN A 60 3.08 -8.65 6.25
N ARG A 61 2.38 -9.75 5.93
CA ARG A 61 1.08 -10.12 6.51
C ARG A 61 1.07 -10.19 8.04
N GLU A 62 2.09 -10.80 8.64
CA GLU A 62 2.15 -10.96 10.10
C GLU A 62 2.34 -9.60 10.80
N MET A 63 3.24 -8.77 10.27
CA MET A 63 3.51 -7.43 10.78
C MET A 63 2.27 -6.53 10.69
N VAL A 64 1.56 -6.54 9.55
CA VAL A 64 0.31 -5.78 9.38
C VAL A 64 -0.73 -6.21 10.40
N THR A 65 -0.88 -7.52 10.61
CA THR A 65 -1.82 -8.08 11.58
C THR A 65 -1.49 -7.61 13.00
N ASP A 66 -0.22 -7.69 13.40
CA ASP A 66 0.22 -7.24 14.73
C ASP A 66 -0.02 -5.74 14.93
N VAL A 67 0.30 -4.90 13.94
CA VAL A 67 0.04 -3.45 14.00
C VAL A 67 -1.44 -3.16 14.18
N ILE A 68 -2.31 -3.76 13.37
CA ILE A 68 -3.77 -3.55 13.48
C ILE A 68 -4.28 -4.01 14.85
N MET A 69 -3.83 -5.18 15.33
CA MET A 69 -4.26 -5.70 16.63
C MET A 69 -3.81 -4.81 17.80
N ARG A 70 -2.66 -4.14 17.69
CA ARG A 70 -2.18 -3.16 18.68
C ARG A 70 -2.91 -1.82 18.61
N LEU A 71 -3.44 -1.44 17.46
CA LEU A 71 -4.20 -0.20 17.29
C LEU A 71 -5.65 -0.31 17.79
N ILE A 72 -6.22 -1.51 17.73
CA ILE A 72 -7.63 -1.76 18.13
C ILE A 72 -7.75 -2.10 19.63
N ARG A 73 -6.69 -2.63 20.25
CA ARG A 73 -6.66 -2.97 21.69
C ARG A 73 -6.22 -1.80 22.53
#